data_AF-A0A8J4UDA4-F1
#
_entry.id   AF-A0A8J4UDA4-F1
#
_cell.length_a   1.000
_cell.length_b   1.000
_cell.length_c   1.000
_cell.angle_alpha   90.00
_cell.angle_beta   90.00
_cell.angle_gamma   90.00
#
_symmetry.space_group_name_H-M   'P 1'
#
loop_
_entity.id
_entity.type
_entity.pdbx_description
1 polymer ?
#
loop_
_entity_poly.entity_id
_entity_poly.type
_entity_poly.pdbx_seq_one_letter_code
_entity_poly.pdbx_strand_id
1 'polypeptide(L)' 'YIKEHWKEDVFFGHQIINGANPRMIHKCRKLPSNFAVQGDMVQDFLHPNTTLDKELE' A
#
# COMPACT_ATOMS: atom_id res chain seq x y z
N TYR A 1 20.57 -2.91 -10.64
CA TYR A 1 19.24 -2.34 -10.42
C TYR A 1 18.45 -3.03 -9.30
N ILE A 2 17.79 -4.19 -9.50
CA ILE A 2 16.99 -4.82 -8.41
C ILE A 2 17.82 -5.00 -7.12
N LYS A 3 19.04 -5.55 -7.24
CA LYS A 3 19.95 -5.75 -6.10
C LYS A 3 20.29 -4.45 -5.34
N GLU A 4 20.27 -3.30 -6.01
CA GLU A 4 20.60 -2.01 -5.41
C GLU A 4 19.37 -1.36 -4.75
N HIS A 5 18.17 -1.55 -5.33
CA HIS A 5 16.95 -0.83 -4.94
C HIS A 5 15.92 -1.69 -4.19
N TRP A 6 16.17 -2.99 -3.97
CA TRP A 6 15.17 -3.90 -3.38
C TRP A 6 14.64 -3.49 -1.99
N LYS A 7 15.37 -2.65 -1.25
CA LYS A 7 14.99 -2.14 0.07
C LYS A 7 14.17 -0.84 0.03
N GLU A 8 13.96 -0.26 -1.14
CA GLU A 8 13.21 1.00 -1.28
C GLU A 8 11.72 0.71 -1.43
N ASP A 9 10.88 1.31 -0.60
CA ASP A 9 9.42 1.08 -0.62
C ASP A 9 8.80 1.43 -1.98
N VAL A 10 9.28 2.50 -2.63
CA VAL A 10 8.86 2.90 -3.97
C VAL A 10 9.18 1.81 -4.99
N PHE A 11 10.36 1.21 -4.92
CA PHE A 11 10.75 0.13 -5.83
C PHE A 11 9.99 -1.17 -5.53
N PHE A 12 9.73 -1.46 -4.26
CA PHE A 12 8.86 -2.57 -3.86
C PHE A 12 7.45 -2.42 -4.44
N GLY A 13 6.81 -1.25 -4.27
CA GLY A 13 5.49 -0.95 -4.84
C GLY A 13 5.47 -0.99 -6.37
N HIS A 14 6.49 -0.46 -7.04
CA HIS A 14 6.61 -0.50 -8.50
C HIS A 14 6.60 -1.93 -9.06
N GLN A 15 7.22 -2.88 -8.38
CA GLN A 15 7.22 -4.29 -8.81
C GLN A 15 5.84 -4.95 -8.77
N ILE A 16 4.93 -4.46 -7.93
CA ILE A 16 3.56 -4.97 -7.84
C ILE A 16 2.73 -4.61 -9.10
N ILE A 17 3.09 -3.53 -9.80
CA ILE A 17 2.38 -3.08 -11.01
C ILE A 17 3.16 -3.32 -12.32
N ASN A 18 4.49 -3.41 -12.26
CA ASN A 18 5.36 -3.53 -13.46
C ASN A 18 6.36 -4.69 -13.39
N GLY A 19 6.37 -5.46 -12.29
CA GLY A 19 7.29 -6.57 -12.08
C GLY A 19 6.83 -7.87 -12.75
N ALA A 20 7.35 -9.00 -12.25
CA ALA A 20 7.09 -10.31 -12.83
C ALA A 20 5.62 -10.78 -12.72
N ASN A 21 4.86 -10.27 -11.74
CA ASN A 21 3.44 -10.61 -11.55
C ASN A 21 2.58 -9.36 -11.25
N PRO A 22 2.16 -8.61 -12.28
CA PRO A 22 1.41 -7.36 -12.11
C PRO A 22 -0.11 -7.54 -11.96
N ARG A 23 -0.59 -8.74 -11.62
CA ARG A 23 -2.03 -9.09 -11.72
C ARG A 23 -2.79 -9.11 -10.39
N MET A 24 -2.08 -8.96 -9.26
CA MET A 24 -2.65 -9.24 -7.95
C MET A 24 -3.26 -8.01 -7.26
N ILE A 25 -2.74 -6.81 -7.53
CA ILE A 25 -3.19 -5.59 -6.86
C ILE A 25 -4.54 -5.11 -7.38
N HIS A 26 -5.41 -4.68 -6.48
CA HIS A 26 -6.73 -4.15 -6.79
C HIS A 26 -7.10 -3.00 -5.84
N LYS A 27 -7.96 -2.06 -6.29
CA LYS A 27 -8.47 -1.01 -5.40
C LYS A 27 -9.23 -1.67 -4.24
N CYS A 28 -8.87 -1.31 -3.01
CA CYS A 28 -9.54 -1.73 -1.80
C CYS A 28 -10.46 -0.61 -1.33
N ARG A 29 -11.77 -0.90 -1.18
CA ARG A 29 -12.74 0.04 -0.61
C ARG A 29 -13.16 -0.27 0.82
N LYS A 30 -12.76 -1.45 1.31
CA LYS A 30 -13.02 -1.93 2.65
C LYS A 30 -12.00 -2.99 3.00
N LEU A 31 -11.36 -2.85 4.15
CA LEU A 31 -10.41 -3.85 4.62
C LEU A 31 -11.11 -5.20 4.87
N PRO A 32 -10.46 -6.32 4.52
CA PRO A 32 -10.92 -7.65 4.92
C PRO A 32 -11.08 -7.75 6.44
N SER A 33 -12.12 -8.43 6.93
CA SER A 33 -12.39 -8.55 8.37
C SER A 33 -11.27 -9.24 9.16
N ASN A 34 -10.47 -10.07 8.50
CA ASN A 34 -9.31 -10.75 9.07
C ASN A 34 -8.01 -9.94 8.96
N PHE A 35 -8.07 -8.71 8.43
CA PHE A 35 -6.92 -7.82 8.27
C PHE A 35 -7.13 -6.54 9.09
N ALA A 36 -6.86 -6.64 10.39
CA ALA A 36 -7.16 -5.63 11.39
C ALA A 36 -6.14 -4.48 11.45
N VAL A 37 -5.90 -3.81 10.32
CA VAL A 37 -5.12 -2.57 10.26
C VAL A 37 -5.98 -1.43 10.81
N GLN A 38 -5.42 -0.68 11.75
CA GLN A 38 -6.06 0.48 12.37
C GLN A 38 -5.47 1.79 11.81
N GLY A 39 -6.23 2.88 11.88
CA GLY A 39 -5.82 4.16 11.28
C GLY A 39 -4.55 4.76 11.89
N ASP A 40 -4.35 4.57 13.20
CA ASP A 40 -3.16 5.02 13.93
C ASP A 40 -1.86 4.35 13.44
N MET A 41 -1.94 3.10 12.99
CA MET A 41 -0.78 2.35 12.47
C MET A 41 -0.21 2.94 11.18
N VAL A 42 -1.03 3.69 10.43
CA VAL A 42 -0.68 4.16 9.07
C VAL A 42 -0.75 5.67 8.92
N GLN A 43 -1.20 6.41 9.94
CA GLN A 43 -1.52 7.83 9.86
C GLN A 43 -0.36 8.70 9.34
N ASP A 44 0.88 8.36 9.69
CA ASP A 44 2.09 9.08 9.28
C ASP A 44 2.37 8.98 7.77
N PHE A 45 1.80 7.97 7.09
CA PHE A 45 1.98 7.72 5.66
C PHE A 45 0.81 8.24 4.80
N LEU A 46 -0.28 8.65 5.42
CA LEU A 46 -1.46 9.16 4.71
C LEU A 46 -1.30 10.65 4.39
N HIS A 47 -2.13 11.16 3.47
CA HIS A 47 -2.17 12.59 3.20
C HIS A 47 -2.53 13.39 4.48
N PRO A 48 -1.99 14.61 4.65
CA PRO A 48 -2.34 15.45 5.79
C PRO A 48 -3.85 15.67 5.90
N ASN A 49 -4.38 15.59 7.13
CA ASN A 49 -5.80 15.79 7.45
C ASN A 49 -6.77 14.73 6.88
N THR A 50 -6.27 13.58 6.45
CA THR A 50 -7.10 12.42 6.08
C THR A 50 -7.11 11.34 7.17
N THR A 51 -7.94 10.31 7.00
CA THR A 51 -7.97 9.11 7.83
C THR A 51 -7.96 7.87 6.94
N LEU A 52 -7.63 6.71 7.50
CA LEU A 52 -7.66 5.44 6.76
C LEU A 52 -9.03 5.19 6.10
N ASP A 53 -10.13 5.45 6.80
CA ASP A 53 -11.47 5.28 6.25
C ASP A 53 -11.74 6.20 5.04
N LYS A 54 -11.29 7.46 5.09
CA LYS A 54 -11.45 8.42 3.99
C LYS A 54 -10.65 8.04 2.75
N GLU A 55 -9.45 7.49 2.93
CA GLU A 55 -8.60 7.04 1.79
C GLU A 55 -9.14 5.76 1.12
N LEU A 56 -9.99 4.99 1.81
CA LEU A 56 -10.61 3.78 1.26
C LEU A 56 -11.84 4.08 0.40
N GLU A 57 -12.48 5.24 0.55
CA GLU A 57 -13.65 5.64 -0.25
C GLU A 57 -13.31 5.77 -1.77
#